data_AF-A0A935QEG6-F1
#
_entry.id   AF-A0A935QEG6-F1
#
_cell.length_a   1.000
_cell.length_b   1.000
_cell.length_c   1.000
_cell.angle_alpha   90.00
_cell.angle_beta   90.00
_cell.angle_gamma   90.00
#
_symmetry.space_group_name_H-M   'P 1'
#
loop_
_entity.id
_entity.type
_entity.pdbx_description
1 polymer ?
#
loop_
_entity_poly.entity_id
_entity_poly.type
_entity_poly.pdbx_seq_one_letter_code
_entity_poly.pdbx_strand_id
1 'polypeptide(L)'
;MNRQLALLVSIQNLELQLRDAQDEGKAKALEAMGFPMSVEKIQRDIAGLLEQIEPRHRSYYLRLKTRFENPVVPVWDGHCTGCFANVPTAFTSVTNVNRVMSCESCGRILFQP
;
A
#
# COMPACT_ATOMS: atom_id res chain seq x y z
N MET A 1 9.93 -3.99 -11.71
CA MET A 1 8.95 -3.43 -10.78
C MET A 1 8.69 -1.97 -11.13
N ASN A 2 7.44 -1.55 -11.37
CA ASN A 2 7.13 -0.14 -11.63
C ASN A 2 7.36 0.68 -10.36
N ARG A 3 8.14 1.76 -10.49
CA ARG A 3 8.55 2.63 -9.40
C ARG A 3 7.35 3.18 -8.61
N GLN A 4 6.25 3.55 -9.29
CA GLN A 4 5.04 4.07 -8.65
C GLN A 4 4.37 3.02 -7.75
N LEU A 5 4.30 1.76 -8.20
CA LEU A 5 3.77 0.66 -7.38
C LEU A 5 4.65 0.39 -6.15
N ALA A 6 5.97 0.39 -6.34
CA ALA A 6 6.91 0.22 -5.24
C ALA A 6 6.75 1.32 -4.18
N LEU A 7 6.60 2.58 -4.61
CA LEU A 7 6.35 3.71 -3.70
C LEU A 7 5.05 3.53 -2.93
N LEU A 8 3.96 3.15 -3.61
CA LEU A 8 2.65 2.93 -2.98
C LEU A 8 2.67 1.81 -1.92
N VAL A 9 3.32 0.68 -2.23
CA VAL A 9 3.47 -0.43 -1.27
C VAL A 9 4.33 0.00 -0.08
N SER A 10 5.43 0.70 -0.33
CA SER A 10 6.30 1.22 0.74
C SER A 10 5.56 2.16 1.67
N ILE A 11 4.74 3.08 1.13
CA ILE A 11 3.95 4.01 1.94
C ILE A 11 2.93 3.24 2.79
N GLN A 12 2.20 2.28 2.20
CA GLN A 12 1.23 1.47 2.95
C GLN A 12 1.91 0.73 4.12
N ASN A 13 3.11 0.18 3.90
CA ASN A 13 3.86 -0.50 4.96
C ASN A 13 4.33 0.48 6.06
N LEU A 14 4.80 1.68 5.70
CA LEU A 14 5.16 2.71 6.67
C LEU A 14 3.95 3.22 7.45
N GLU A 15 2.78 3.29 6.82
CA GLU A 15 1.53 3.67 7.49
C GLU A 15 1.06 2.60 8.49
N LEU A 16 1.29 1.32 8.18
CA LEU A 16 1.08 0.23 9.14
C LEU A 16 2.05 0.34 10.32
N GLN A 17 3.34 0.59 10.05
CA GLN A 17 4.34 0.83 11.09
C GLN A 17 4.01 2.06 11.96
N LEU A 18 3.51 3.14 11.36
CA LEU A 18 3.08 4.33 12.08
C LEU A 18 1.93 4.00 13.05
N ARG A 19 0.96 3.19 12.60
CA ARG A 19 -0.15 2.73 13.44
C ARG A 19 0.36 1.93 14.63
N ASP A 20 1.28 1.00 14.40
CA ASP A 20 1.85 0.18 15.47
C ASP A 20 2.71 1.01 16.45
N ALA A 21 3.40 2.04 15.96
CA ALA A 21 4.17 2.97 16.80
C ALA A 21 3.27 3.89 17.66
N GLN A 22 2.03 4.15 17.24
CA GLN A 22 1.06 4.95 17.98
C GLN A 22 0.27 4.13 19.01
N ASP A 23 0.26 2.80 18.89
CA ASP A 23 -0.34 1.90 19.87
C ASP A 23 0.64 1.68 21.03
N GLU A 24 0.33 2.21 22.21
CA GLU A 24 1.22 2.14 23.38
C GLU A 24 1.61 0.72 23.78
N GLY A 25 0.73 -0.26 23.60
CA GLY A 25 0.98 -1.66 23.96
C GLY A 25 2.00 -2.28 23.01
N LYS A 26 1.84 -2.05 21.70
CA LYS A 26 2.78 -2.52 20.68
C LYS A 26 4.10 -1.76 20.72
N ALA A 27 4.07 -0.45 20.93
CA ALA A 27 5.26 0.38 21.04
C ALA A 27 6.17 -0.10 22.19
N LYS A 28 5.60 -0.35 23.39
CA LYS A 28 6.35 -0.91 24.52
C LYS A 28 6.93 -2.29 24.24
N ALA A 29 6.19 -3.16 23.55
CA ALA A 29 6.68 -4.48 23.16
C ALA A 29 7.85 -4.38 22.17
N LEU A 30 7.77 -3.49 21.18
CA LEU A 30 8.83 -3.24 20.21
C LEU A 30 10.08 -2.65 20.86
N GLU A 31 9.90 -1.69 21.77
CA GLU A 31 10.99 -1.12 22.58
C GLU A 31 11.68 -2.18 23.44
N ALA A 32 10.91 -3.07 24.09
CA ALA A 32 11.45 -4.18 24.87
C ALA A 32 12.26 -5.17 24.01
N MET A 33 11.95 -5.30 22.73
CA MET A 33 12.71 -6.08 21.75
C MET A 33 13.89 -5.32 21.13
N GLY A 34 14.14 -4.07 21.54
CA GLY A 34 15.25 -3.25 21.04
C GLY A 34 14.97 -2.53 19.72
N PHE A 35 13.70 -2.38 19.34
CA PHE A 35 13.27 -1.66 18.13
C PHE A 35 12.54 -0.36 18.50
N PRO A 36 13.26 0.71 18.88
CA PRO A 36 12.63 2.00 19.16
C PRO A 36 12.05 2.61 17.88
N MET A 37 10.75 2.89 17.89
CA MET A 37 10.05 3.49 16.76
C MET A 37 9.97 5.01 16.94
N SER A 38 10.40 5.77 15.94
CA SER A 38 10.19 7.23 15.91
C SER A 38 9.03 7.58 14.99
N VAL A 39 7.94 8.04 15.58
CA VAL A 39 6.73 8.50 14.88
C VAL A 39 7.08 9.63 13.90
N GLU A 40 7.92 10.58 14.32
CA GLU A 40 8.31 11.75 13.53
C GLU A 40 9.16 11.35 12.31
N LYS A 41 10.01 10.33 12.45
CA LYS A 41 10.79 9.81 11.33
C LYS A 41 9.89 9.12 10.32
N ILE A 42 9.00 8.24 10.78
CA ILE A 42 8.08 7.49 9.90
C ILE A 42 7.17 8.47 9.13
N GLN A 43 6.64 9.49 9.80
CA GLN A 43 5.82 10.53 9.15
C GLN A 43 6.59 11.31 8.07
N ARG A 44 7.85 11.67 8.33
CA ARG A 44 8.70 12.35 7.34
C ARG A 44 8.98 11.45 6.14
N ASP A 45 9.27 10.17 6.37
CA ASP A 45 9.54 9.21 5.31
C ASP A 45 8.29 9.01 4.43
N ILE A 46 7.10 8.89 5.03
CA ILE A 46 5.83 8.83 4.28
C ILE A 46 5.63 10.09 3.43
N ALA A 47 5.84 11.28 4.00
CA ALA A 47 5.68 12.54 3.28
C ALA A 47 6.63 12.63 2.07
N GLY A 48 7.91 12.30 2.26
CA GLY A 48 8.90 12.31 1.19
C GLY A 48 8.66 11.27 0.09
N LEU A 49 8.04 10.14 0.40
CA LEU A 49 7.63 9.15 -0.61
C LEU A 49 6.36 9.60 -1.36
N LEU A 50 5.40 10.24 -0.69
CA LEU A 50 4.19 10.77 -1.33
C LEU A 50 4.50 11.83 -2.38
N GLU A 51 5.55 12.63 -2.20
CA GLU A 51 6.01 13.63 -3.17
C GLU A 51 6.60 13.00 -4.45
N GLN A 52 7.09 11.76 -4.37
CA GLN A 52 7.64 11.04 -5.53
C GLN A 52 6.57 10.32 -6.36
N ILE A 53 5.32 10.28 -5.88
CA ILE A 53 4.21 9.65 -6.57
C ILE A 53 3.58 10.65 -7.54
N GLU A 54 3.28 10.19 -8.75
CA GLU A 54 2.55 10.99 -9.74
C GLU A 54 1.22 11.49 -9.17
N PRO A 55 0.83 12.76 -9.39
CA PRO A 55 -0.36 13.36 -8.77
C PRO A 55 -1.65 12.55 -8.93
N ARG A 56 -1.82 11.88 -10.09
CA ARG A 56 -2.98 11.00 -10.37
C ARG A 56 -3.06 9.81 -9.40
N HIS A 57 -1.93 9.15 -9.16
CA HIS A 57 -1.84 7.95 -8.32
C HIS A 57 -1.92 8.33 -6.85
N ARG A 58 -1.28 9.45 -6.48
CA ARG A 58 -1.34 10.01 -5.13
C ARG A 58 -2.78 10.33 -4.74
N SER A 59 -3.50 11.07 -5.58
CA SER A 59 -4.89 11.46 -5.33
C SER A 59 -5.80 10.25 -5.20
N TYR A 60 -5.61 9.24 -6.06
CA TYR A 60 -6.38 8.00 -6.02
C TYR A 60 -6.10 7.19 -4.74
N TYR A 61 -4.83 7.04 -4.36
CA TYR A 61 -4.42 6.35 -3.14
C TYR A 61 -5.00 7.02 -1.89
N LEU A 62 -4.88 8.35 -1.76
CA LEU A 62 -5.42 9.09 -0.63
C LEU A 62 -6.94 8.94 -0.50
N ARG A 63 -7.65 8.90 -1.63
CA ARG A 63 -9.10 8.63 -1.63
C ARG A 63 -9.42 7.21 -1.19
N LEU A 64 -8.62 6.22 -1.56
CA LEU A 64 -8.86 4.84 -1.15
C LEU A 64 -8.58 4.61 0.34
N LYS A 65 -7.59 5.31 0.90
CA LYS A 65 -7.27 5.26 2.34
C LYS A 65 -8.43 5.64 3.25
N THR A 66 -9.37 6.48 2.79
CA THR A 66 -10.54 6.84 3.61
C THR A 66 -11.55 5.70 3.71
N ARG A 67 -11.50 4.73 2.79
CA ARG A 67 -12.45 3.61 2.70
C ARG A 67 -11.83 2.27 3.10
N PHE A 68 -10.53 2.11 2.88
CA PHE A 68 -9.83 0.83 3.03
C PHE A 68 -8.57 0.98 3.87
N GLU A 69 -8.37 0.06 4.80
CA GLU A 69 -7.13 -0.03 5.57
C GLU A 69 -5.93 -0.42 4.69
N ASN A 70 -6.16 -1.29 3.70
CA ASN A 70 -5.17 -1.72 2.71
C ASN A 70 -5.67 -1.32 1.30
N PRO A 71 -5.28 -0.13 0.80
CA PRO A 71 -5.65 0.34 -0.54
C PRO A 71 -4.95 -0.39 -1.68
N VAL A 72 -3.74 -0.91 -1.44
CA VAL A 72 -2.87 -1.53 -2.43
C VAL A 72 -2.74 -3.01 -2.09
N VAL A 73 -3.15 -3.87 -3.02
CA VAL A 73 -3.24 -5.30 -2.77
C VAL A 73 -2.69 -6.11 -3.95
N PRO A 74 -2.04 -7.26 -3.69
CA PRO A 74 -1.61 -8.14 -4.76
C PRO A 74 -2.80 -8.84 -5.42
N VAL A 75 -2.63 -9.22 -6.67
CA VAL A 75 -3.46 -10.22 -7.33
C VAL A 75 -2.86 -11.60 -7.05
N TRP A 76 -3.68 -12.51 -6.50
CA TRP A 76 -3.28 -13.89 -6.23
C TRP A 76 -4.24 -14.84 -6.92
N ASP A 77 -3.71 -15.77 -7.72
CA ASP A 77 -4.50 -16.76 -8.46
C ASP A 77 -5.64 -16.14 -9.30
N GLY A 78 -5.41 -14.97 -9.90
CA GLY A 78 -6.43 -14.25 -10.66
C GLY A 78 -7.50 -13.54 -9.82
N HIS A 79 -7.33 -13.44 -8.49
CA HIS A 79 -8.27 -12.80 -7.58
C HIS A 79 -7.68 -11.55 -6.92
N CYS A 80 -8.52 -10.54 -6.70
CA CYS A 80 -8.19 -9.39 -5.87
C CYS A 80 -8.15 -9.84 -4.40
N THR A 81 -7.01 -9.77 -3.73
CA THR A 81 -6.89 -10.19 -2.32
C THR A 81 -7.62 -9.26 -1.33
N GLY A 82 -8.14 -8.12 -1.79
CA GLY A 82 -8.93 -7.21 -0.96
C GLY A 82 -10.45 -7.44 -0.98
N CYS A 83 -11.01 -7.99 -2.06
CA CYS A 83 -12.47 -8.26 -2.16
C CYS A 83 -12.81 -9.63 -2.71
N PHE A 84 -11.80 -10.44 -3.06
CA PHE A 84 -11.92 -11.80 -3.59
C PHE A 84 -12.69 -11.92 -4.92
N ALA A 85 -12.96 -10.80 -5.59
CA ALA A 85 -13.52 -10.83 -6.93
C ALA A 85 -12.47 -11.29 -7.96
N ASN A 86 -12.94 -11.99 -9.00
CA ASN A 86 -12.13 -12.35 -10.15
C ASN A 86 -11.61 -11.09 -10.84
N VAL A 87 -10.32 -11.09 -11.13
CA VAL A 87 -9.66 -10.07 -11.92
C VAL A 87 -9.61 -10.58 -13.37
N PRO A 88 -9.99 -9.77 -14.37
CA PRO A 88 -9.99 -10.22 -15.76
C PRO A 88 -8.60 -10.70 -16.19
N THR A 89 -8.52 -11.75 -17.01
CA THR A 89 -7.26 -12.36 -17.49
C THR A 89 -6.38 -11.38 -18.27
N ALA A 90 -6.97 -10.33 -18.83
CA ALA A 90 -6.24 -9.21 -19.41
C ALA A 90 -5.30 -8.53 -18.40
N PHE A 91 -5.67 -8.43 -17.12
CA PHE A 91 -4.82 -7.88 -16.07
C PHE A 91 -3.64 -8.79 -15.72
N THR A 92 -3.83 -10.12 -15.79
CA THR A 92 -2.76 -11.10 -15.53
C THR A 92 -1.82 -11.30 -16.73
N SER A 93 -2.09 -10.61 -17.85
CA SER A 93 -1.23 -10.65 -19.03
C SER A 93 0.16 -10.08 -18.72
N VAL A 94 1.20 -10.71 -19.28
CA VAL A 94 2.60 -10.26 -19.21
C VAL A 94 2.79 -8.80 -19.66
N THR A 95 1.89 -8.29 -20.51
CA THR A 95 1.90 -6.90 -21.01
C THR A 95 1.45 -5.86 -19.99
N ASN A 96 0.74 -6.29 -18.94
CA ASN A 96 0.23 -5.43 -17.87
C ASN A 96 1.01 -5.60 -16.55
N VAL A 97 2.02 -6.45 -16.54
CA VAL A 97 3.00 -6.55 -15.46
C VAL A 97 3.56 -5.16 -15.20
N ASN A 98 3.57 -4.75 -13.93
CA ASN A 98 4.01 -3.43 -13.49
C ASN A 98 3.12 -2.24 -13.88
N ARG A 99 1.85 -2.39 -14.26
CA ARG A 99 0.93 -1.24 -14.38
C ARG A 99 0.18 -0.98 -13.07
N VAL A 100 0.01 0.31 -12.73
CA VAL A 100 -0.92 0.72 -11.68
C VAL A 100 -2.32 0.52 -12.23
N MET A 101 -3.03 -0.47 -11.69
CA MET A 101 -4.35 -0.86 -12.13
C MET A 101 -5.30 -0.84 -10.94
N SER A 102 -6.60 -0.74 -11.20
CA SER A 102 -7.63 -0.75 -10.15
C SER A 102 -8.54 -1.96 -10.32
N CYS A 103 -8.94 -2.58 -9.22
CA CYS A 103 -9.96 -3.61 -9.21
C CYS A 103 -11.30 -3.03 -9.67
N GLU A 104 -11.92 -3.63 -10.68
CA GLU A 104 -13.23 -3.18 -11.22
C GLU A 104 -14.37 -3.36 -10.20
N SER A 105 -14.23 -4.32 -9.27
CA SER A 105 -15.24 -4.61 -8.25
C SER A 105 -15.16 -3.67 -7.03
N CYS A 106 -13.97 -3.44 -6.47
CA CYS A 106 -13.83 -2.66 -5.22
C CYS A 106 -13.04 -1.35 -5.37
N GLY A 107 -12.34 -1.15 -6.48
CA GLY A 107 -11.52 0.03 -6.73
C GLY A 107 -10.17 0.05 -6.03
N ARG A 108 -9.72 -1.02 -5.36
CA ARG A 108 -8.35 -1.06 -4.80
C ARG A 108 -7.29 -1.08 -5.89
N ILE A 109 -6.12 -0.54 -5.58
CA ILE A 109 -4.96 -0.59 -6.47
C ILE A 109 -4.44 -2.03 -6.48
N LEU A 110 -4.37 -2.61 -7.66
CA LEU A 110 -3.83 -3.94 -7.88
C LEU A 110 -2.38 -3.85 -8.34
N PHE A 111 -1.57 -4.78 -7.84
CA PHE A 111 -0.26 -5.07 -8.42
C PHE A 111 -0.09 -6.57 -8.62
N GLN A 112 0.70 -6.91 -9.63
CA GLN A 112 1.15 -8.27 -9.86
C GLN A 112 2.62 -8.32 -9.42
N PRO A 113 2.96 -9.14 -8.41
CA PRO A 113 4.36 -9.37 -8.04
C PRO A 113 5.15 -10.03 -9.17
#